data_AF-A0A7S4ISK5-F1
#
_entry.id   AF-A0A7S4ISK5-F1
#
_cell.length_a   1.000
_cell.length_b   1.000
_cell.length_c   1.000
_cell.angle_alpha   90.00
_cell.angle_beta   90.00
_cell.angle_gamma   90.00
#
_symmetry.space_group_name_H-M   'P 1'
#
loop_
_entity.id
_entity.type
_entity.pdbx_description
1 polymer ?
#
loop_
_entity_poly.entity_id
_entity_poly.type
_entity_poly.pdbx_seq_one_letter_code
_entity_poly.pdbx_strand_id
1 'polypeptide(L)'
;AFFHPVSDFISYWRTSDHQLDKVIEVEGFQAEQQWKRDFEEDDNSVVGQVREYFRNSKREGRLPANGVHIDIRCLEYTSRPLHSYVSTIPSYIRSQLNCYHRLKSKFFPDTSKQVEILSNVNFTIEEGSMTLVIGSPGSGKSSLCKILANQEVEGGVSGRIHFGGEILSKKDHSHRVGYVRDVDLHLAHLTVQETFEFADALLTPNSSSQQRKEKVDMIMKILGLSHRANTIVGDDLTRGVSGGERRRVSVGVELLKRCQLLVMDEATTGLDSSTSLQIFQSLRVFADEVAPVFATLKQPGSELFDLFDNIIVMHDGRIVYAGPREDMLDYFEDKGLSVNRNTNPADEVLSLVDKHGNDLNATTNTIPKPQSFDAAHPEGIQLRYKQFSRNWFVQFFWGVKRGAQLMKNNPTIAASRVVFSIIMALIIGSVFLQIGNNQASIFGIEGSLFIVATFPAFQALSSLPTVFSTRPVFYYQRKNNYYHAIPMQFADFVVSLPV
;
A
#
# COMPACT_ATOMS: atom_id res chain seq x y z
N ALA A 1 42.67 -5.22 28.38
CA ALA A 1 42.07 -6.57 28.26
C ALA A 1 40.54 -6.59 28.09
N PHE A 2 39.82 -5.46 28.23
CA PHE A 2 38.33 -5.43 28.18
C PHE A 2 37.70 -5.13 26.80
N PHE A 3 38.49 -4.79 25.77
CA PHE A 3 37.97 -4.39 24.44
C PHE A 3 38.08 -5.46 23.34
N HIS A 4 38.79 -6.57 23.59
CA HIS A 4 38.92 -7.69 22.65
C HIS A 4 37.63 -8.54 22.43
N PRO A 5 36.75 -8.74 23.42
CA PRO A 5 35.55 -9.57 23.22
C PRO A 5 34.50 -8.93 22.29
N VAL A 6 34.49 -7.59 22.18
CA VAL A 6 33.48 -6.86 21.40
C VAL A 6 33.81 -6.86 19.91
N SER A 7 35.09 -6.80 19.52
CA SER A 7 35.50 -6.90 18.12
C SER A 7 35.26 -8.30 17.54
N ASP A 8 35.48 -9.34 18.35
CA ASP A 8 35.27 -10.73 17.96
C ASP A 8 33.77 -11.08 17.90
N PHE A 9 32.95 -10.47 18.77
CA PHE A 9 31.50 -10.57 18.68
C PHE A 9 30.94 -9.85 17.45
N ILE A 10 31.43 -8.65 17.12
CA ILE A 10 31.03 -7.90 15.93
C ILE A 10 31.48 -8.60 14.65
N SER A 11 32.69 -9.19 14.61
CA SER A 11 33.20 -9.91 13.44
C SER A 11 32.47 -11.24 13.24
N TYR A 12 32.15 -11.97 14.32
CA TYR A 12 31.31 -13.16 14.29
C TYR A 12 29.88 -12.84 13.84
N TRP A 13 29.28 -11.74 14.31
CA TRP A 13 27.97 -11.27 13.83
C TRP A 13 28.01 -10.94 12.34
N ARG A 14 29.03 -10.21 11.88
CA ARG A 14 29.19 -9.83 10.46
C ARG A 14 29.38 -11.04 9.54
N THR A 15 30.12 -12.05 9.99
CA THR A 15 30.35 -13.29 9.23
C THR A 15 29.16 -14.25 9.27
N SER A 16 28.44 -14.30 10.40
CA SER A 16 27.18 -15.05 10.53
C SER A 16 26.08 -14.44 9.66
N ASP A 17 25.94 -13.11 9.66
CA ASP A 17 25.06 -12.38 8.73
C ASP A 17 25.44 -12.73 7.30
N HIS A 18 26.71 -12.62 6.90
CA HIS A 18 27.11 -12.94 5.51
C HIS A 18 26.89 -14.40 5.07
N GLN A 19 26.95 -15.36 5.99
CA GLN A 19 26.61 -16.75 5.67
C GLN A 19 25.10 -16.98 5.61
N LEU A 20 24.34 -16.40 6.55
CA LEU A 20 22.87 -16.35 6.49
C LEU A 20 22.40 -15.66 5.21
N ASP A 21 23.10 -14.63 4.75
CA ASP A 21 22.80 -13.88 3.53
C ASP A 21 22.80 -14.77 2.30
N LYS A 22 23.86 -15.57 2.13
CA LYS A 22 23.98 -16.50 1.01
C LYS A 22 22.94 -17.60 1.08
N VAL A 23 22.64 -18.11 2.28
CA VAL A 23 21.63 -19.15 2.47
C VAL A 23 20.23 -18.62 2.16
N ILE A 24 19.86 -17.45 2.68
CA ILE A 24 18.57 -16.79 2.44
C ILE A 24 18.39 -16.50 0.95
N GLU A 25 19.40 -15.98 0.27
CA GLU A 25 19.32 -15.63 -1.15
C GLU A 25 19.23 -16.88 -2.04
N VAL A 26 20.00 -17.94 -1.73
CA VAL A 26 19.97 -19.21 -2.47
C VAL A 26 18.66 -19.97 -2.25
N GLU A 27 18.17 -20.07 -1.02
CA GLU A 27 16.88 -20.71 -0.71
C GLU A 27 15.71 -19.95 -1.32
N GLY A 28 15.76 -18.61 -1.31
CA GLY A 28 14.75 -17.77 -1.95
C GLY A 28 14.70 -18.00 -3.46
N PHE A 29 15.86 -18.03 -4.11
CA PHE A 29 15.96 -18.28 -5.55
C PHE A 29 15.46 -19.68 -5.93
N GLN A 30 15.83 -20.71 -5.18
CA GLN A 30 15.37 -22.08 -5.44
C GLN A 30 13.85 -22.22 -5.24
N ALA A 31 13.30 -21.61 -4.19
CA ALA A 31 11.86 -21.59 -3.94
C ALA A 31 11.10 -20.86 -5.05
N GLU A 32 11.64 -19.75 -5.57
CA GLU A 32 11.05 -19.02 -6.69
C GLU A 32 11.04 -19.87 -7.98
N GLN A 33 12.13 -20.58 -8.28
CA GLN A 33 12.20 -21.49 -9.43
C GLN A 33 11.29 -22.71 -9.30
N GLN A 34 11.06 -23.18 -8.08
CA GLN A 34 10.09 -24.25 -7.82
C GLN A 34 8.67 -23.74 -8.01
N TRP A 35 8.34 -22.57 -7.45
CA TRP A 35 7.03 -21.94 -7.61
C TRP A 35 6.71 -21.70 -9.09
N LYS A 36 7.66 -21.23 -9.91
CA LYS A 36 7.45 -21.06 -11.35
C LYS A 36 7.03 -22.36 -12.04
N ARG A 37 7.75 -23.45 -11.76
CA ARG A 37 7.40 -24.78 -12.31
C ARG A 37 6.02 -25.24 -11.86
N ASP A 38 5.71 -25.07 -10.57
CA ASP A 38 4.42 -25.44 -9.99
C ASP A 38 3.26 -24.54 -10.47
N PHE A 39 3.56 -23.35 -10.98
CA PHE A 39 2.59 -22.40 -11.55
C PHE A 39 2.30 -22.70 -13.03
N GLU A 40 3.27 -23.27 -13.77
CA GLU A 40 3.19 -23.53 -15.21
C GLU A 40 2.72 -24.95 -15.60
N GLU A 41 2.89 -25.98 -14.75
CA GLU A 41 2.46 -27.36 -15.06
C GLU A 41 1.03 -27.68 -14.58
N ASP A 42 0.14 -28.11 -15.48
CA ASP A 42 -1.32 -28.16 -15.30
C ASP A 42 -1.90 -29.40 -14.55
N ASP A 43 -3.13 -29.24 -14.04
CA ASP A 43 -4.05 -30.15 -13.33
C ASP A 43 -3.84 -30.50 -11.82
N ASN A 44 -2.64 -30.41 -11.26
CA ASN A 44 -2.41 -30.48 -9.80
C ASN A 44 -1.70 -29.22 -9.24
N SER A 45 -1.70 -28.17 -10.04
CA SER A 45 -0.95 -26.93 -9.86
C SER A 45 -1.47 -26.09 -8.69
N VAL A 46 -0.59 -25.22 -8.17
CA VAL A 46 -0.97 -24.20 -7.17
C VAL A 46 -2.14 -23.36 -7.68
N VAL A 47 -2.18 -23.08 -8.99
CA VAL A 47 -3.26 -22.36 -9.67
C VAL A 47 -4.59 -23.12 -9.59
N GLY A 48 -4.59 -24.44 -9.79
CA GLY A 48 -5.78 -25.29 -9.67
C GLY A 48 -6.40 -25.23 -8.27
N GLN A 49 -5.58 -25.40 -7.23
CA GLN A 49 -6.04 -25.30 -5.82
C GLN A 49 -6.62 -23.91 -5.52
N VAL A 50 -5.99 -22.87 -6.05
CA VAL A 50 -6.42 -21.47 -5.89
C VAL A 50 -7.75 -21.21 -6.56
N ARG A 51 -7.91 -21.64 -7.82
CA ARG A 51 -9.16 -21.53 -8.57
C ARG A 51 -10.27 -22.25 -7.84
N GLU A 52 -10.01 -23.46 -7.36
CA GLU A 52 -10.98 -24.23 -6.57
C GLU A 52 -11.40 -23.50 -5.29
N TYR A 53 -10.44 -22.94 -4.55
CA TYR A 53 -10.72 -22.16 -3.35
C TYR A 53 -11.61 -20.94 -3.61
N PHE A 54 -11.33 -20.18 -4.68
CA PHE A 54 -12.14 -19.01 -5.02
C PHE A 54 -13.54 -19.41 -5.50
N ARG A 55 -13.65 -20.49 -6.29
CA ARG A 55 -14.95 -21.05 -6.71
C ARG A 55 -15.77 -21.54 -5.53
N ASN A 56 -15.15 -22.25 -4.59
CA ASN A 56 -15.82 -22.70 -3.36
C ASN A 56 -16.24 -21.49 -2.51
N SER A 57 -15.39 -20.47 -2.39
CA SER A 57 -15.72 -19.22 -1.70
C SER A 57 -16.89 -18.47 -2.33
N LYS A 58 -17.02 -18.48 -3.67
CA LYS A 58 -18.20 -17.94 -4.38
C LYS A 58 -19.46 -18.75 -4.08
N ARG A 59 -19.39 -20.09 -4.14
CA ARG A 59 -20.51 -20.99 -3.82
C ARG A 59 -21.04 -20.81 -2.40
N GLU A 60 -20.14 -20.56 -1.45
CA GLU A 60 -20.48 -20.30 -0.05
C GLU A 60 -20.91 -18.83 0.22
N GLY A 61 -21.02 -17.99 -0.81
CA GLY A 61 -21.40 -16.57 -0.68
C GLY A 61 -20.36 -15.70 0.05
N ARG A 62 -19.11 -16.16 0.15
CA ARG A 62 -18.01 -15.42 0.79
C ARG A 62 -17.42 -14.36 -0.15
N LEU A 63 -17.48 -14.61 -1.45
CA LEU A 63 -17.13 -13.69 -2.53
C LEU A 63 -18.39 -13.39 -3.37
N PRO A 64 -18.46 -12.22 -4.01
CA PRO A 64 -19.54 -11.93 -4.94
C PRO A 64 -19.59 -12.99 -6.06
N ALA A 65 -20.80 -13.46 -6.38
CA ALA A 65 -21.01 -14.57 -7.33
C ALA A 65 -20.71 -14.14 -8.78
N ASN A 66 -21.07 -12.90 -9.12
CA ASN A 66 -20.77 -12.27 -10.40
C ASN A 66 -19.72 -11.18 -10.18
N GLY A 67 -18.93 -10.88 -11.21
CA GLY A 67 -18.07 -9.71 -11.17
C GLY A 67 -18.92 -8.43 -11.13
N VAL A 68 -18.24 -7.29 -11.18
CA VAL A 68 -18.92 -6.01 -11.30
C VAL A 68 -18.33 -5.27 -12.49
N HIS A 69 -19.15 -5.04 -13.51
CA HIS A 69 -18.81 -4.11 -14.58
C HIS A 69 -18.74 -2.68 -14.04
N ILE A 70 -17.67 -1.95 -14.36
CA ILE A 70 -17.44 -0.59 -13.86
C ILE A 70 -17.45 0.38 -15.03
N ASP A 71 -18.23 1.45 -14.90
CA ASP A 71 -18.42 2.45 -15.96
C ASP A 71 -18.04 3.83 -15.42
N ILE A 72 -17.07 4.48 -16.08
CA ILE A 72 -16.54 5.79 -15.72
C ILE A 72 -17.04 6.78 -16.76
N ARG A 73 -17.76 7.82 -16.31
CA ARG A 73 -18.35 8.83 -17.17
C ARG A 73 -17.97 10.25 -16.78
N CYS A 74 -17.54 11.03 -17.77
CA CYS A 74 -17.20 12.45 -17.70
C CYS A 74 -16.32 12.77 -16.50
N LEU A 75 -15.30 11.96 -16.26
CA LEU A 75 -14.42 12.16 -15.12
C LEU A 75 -13.46 13.31 -15.42
N GLU A 76 -13.48 14.30 -14.54
CA GLU A 76 -12.69 15.53 -14.63
C GLU A 76 -12.03 15.78 -13.28
N TYR A 77 -10.80 16.25 -13.32
CA TYR A 77 -10.04 16.56 -12.12
C TYR A 77 -9.24 17.84 -12.30
N THR A 78 -9.53 18.82 -11.45
CA THR A 78 -8.75 20.04 -11.34
C THR A 78 -7.98 20.02 -10.03
N SER A 79 -6.65 20.10 -10.15
CA SER A 79 -5.77 20.20 -9.00
C SER A 79 -5.60 21.65 -8.58
N ARG A 80 -5.48 21.86 -7.27
CA ARG A 80 -4.96 23.12 -6.75
C ARG A 80 -3.45 22.98 -6.62
N PRO A 81 -2.65 23.98 -7.04
CA PRO A 81 -1.21 23.92 -6.85
C PRO A 81 -0.92 23.71 -5.35
N LEU A 82 -0.23 22.60 -5.04
CA LEU A 82 0.22 22.27 -3.69
C LEU A 82 1.03 23.47 -3.17
N HIS A 83 0.54 24.09 -2.09
CA HIS A 83 1.40 24.96 -1.30
C HIS A 83 2.52 24.09 -0.73
N SER A 84 3.70 24.10 -1.36
CA SER A 84 4.94 23.49 -0.84
C SER A 84 5.48 24.17 0.42
N TYR A 85 4.64 24.90 1.15
CA TYR A 85 4.91 25.29 2.52
C TYR A 85 4.44 24.18 3.44
N VAL A 86 5.36 23.29 3.80
CA VAL A 86 5.31 22.63 5.11
C VAL A 86 5.02 23.74 6.11
N SER A 87 3.83 23.74 6.71
CA SER A 87 3.55 24.62 7.83
C SER A 87 4.34 24.09 9.02
N THR A 88 5.65 24.37 9.06
CA THR A 88 6.52 24.09 10.20
C THR A 88 6.12 24.90 11.44
N ILE A 89 5.16 25.82 11.28
CA ILE A 89 4.55 26.61 12.33
C ILE A 89 3.30 25.87 12.83
N PRO A 90 3.31 25.34 14.07
CA PRO A 90 2.13 24.76 14.70
C PRO A 90 0.92 25.69 14.60
N SER A 91 -0.28 25.12 14.41
CA SER A 91 -1.55 25.86 14.30
C SER A 91 -1.80 26.86 15.44
N TYR A 92 -1.21 26.61 16.62
CA TYR A 92 -1.24 27.51 17.77
C TYR A 92 -0.48 28.83 17.57
N ILE A 93 0.67 28.82 16.88
CA ILE A 93 1.44 30.05 16.58
C ILE A 93 0.75 30.84 15.46
N ARG A 94 0.04 30.15 14.57
CA ARG A 94 -0.72 30.74 13.46
C ARG A 94 -1.88 31.62 13.92
N SER A 95 -2.50 31.34 15.08
CA SER A 95 -3.62 32.13 15.60
C SER A 95 -3.20 33.43 16.31
N GLN A 96 -1.92 33.56 16.70
CA GLN A 96 -1.43 34.68 17.51
C GLN A 96 -0.81 35.81 16.67
N LEU A 97 -0.46 35.57 15.40
CA LEU A 97 0.24 36.54 14.55
C LEU A 97 -0.71 37.21 13.54
N ASN A 98 -1.40 38.28 13.97
CA ASN A 98 -2.19 39.15 13.08
C ASN A 98 -1.37 39.78 11.92
N CYS A 99 -0.04 39.83 12.07
CA CYS A 99 0.90 40.29 11.04
C CYS A 99 1.12 39.29 9.90
N TYR A 100 0.87 37.99 10.10
CA TYR A 100 1.02 36.96 9.05
C TYR A 100 0.03 37.16 7.90
N HIS A 101 -1.23 37.50 8.21
CA HIS A 101 -2.26 37.72 7.20
C HIS A 101 -1.98 38.95 6.31
N ARG A 102 -1.39 40.02 6.88
CA ARG A 102 -1.00 41.23 6.11
C ARG A 102 0.27 41.05 5.27
N LEU A 103 1.22 40.22 5.73
CA LEU A 103 2.42 39.88 4.95
C LEU A 103 2.08 38.89 3.82
N LYS A 104 1.12 37.99 4.04
CA LYS A 104 0.67 37.01 3.04
C LYS A 104 0.10 37.67 1.77
N SER A 105 -0.67 38.75 1.89
CA SER A 105 -1.27 39.42 0.72
C SER A 105 -0.30 40.27 -0.10
N LYS A 106 0.89 40.59 0.44
CA LYS A 106 1.87 41.47 -0.19
C LYS A 106 3.02 40.73 -0.89
N PHE A 107 3.33 39.51 -0.45
CA PHE A 107 4.44 38.71 -1.00
C PHE A 107 4.00 37.52 -1.86
N PHE A 108 2.73 37.11 -1.81
CA PHE A 108 2.26 35.95 -2.55
C PHE A 108 1.22 36.39 -3.59
N PRO A 109 1.53 36.34 -4.90
CA PRO A 109 0.54 36.57 -5.94
C PRO A 109 -0.59 35.54 -5.83
N ASP A 110 -1.79 35.94 -6.23
CA ASP A 110 -3.01 35.15 -6.15
C ASP A 110 -2.91 33.90 -7.04
N THR A 111 -2.49 32.78 -6.45
CA THR A 111 -2.38 31.47 -7.13
C THR A 111 -3.71 30.71 -7.07
N SER A 112 -4.78 31.36 -7.54
CA SER A 112 -6.10 30.76 -7.76
C SER A 112 -6.18 29.91 -9.04
N LYS A 113 -5.11 29.86 -9.84
CA LYS A 113 -5.08 29.10 -11.10
C LYS A 113 -5.08 27.60 -10.83
N GLN A 114 -6.28 27.01 -10.87
CA GLN A 114 -6.47 25.57 -10.88
C GLN A 114 -5.86 25.00 -12.16
N VAL A 115 -5.15 23.87 -12.03
CA VAL A 115 -4.59 23.14 -13.18
C VAL A 115 -5.50 21.95 -13.45
N GLU A 116 -6.04 21.89 -14.65
CA GLU A 116 -6.78 20.73 -15.11
C GLU A 116 -5.79 19.57 -15.33
N ILE A 117 -6.05 18.45 -14.65
CA ILE A 117 -5.21 17.24 -14.70
C ILE A 117 -5.89 16.14 -15.50
N LEU A 118 -7.21 15.99 -15.37
CA LEU A 118 -8.01 15.05 -16.16
C LEU A 118 -9.16 15.79 -16.81
N SER A 119 -9.40 15.51 -18.09
CA SER A 119 -10.42 16.16 -18.91
C SER A 119 -11.31 15.11 -19.58
N ASN A 120 -12.59 15.07 -19.21
CA ASN A 120 -13.63 14.23 -19.82
C ASN A 120 -13.19 12.77 -20.09
N VAL A 121 -12.69 12.11 -19.04
CA VAL A 121 -12.25 10.71 -19.10
C VAL A 121 -13.48 9.79 -19.05
N ASN A 122 -13.60 8.92 -20.06
CA ASN A 122 -14.69 7.96 -20.21
C ASN A 122 -14.14 6.59 -20.62
N PHE A 123 -14.48 5.53 -19.90
CA PHE A 123 -14.13 4.15 -20.24
C PHE A 123 -14.88 3.16 -19.35
N THR A 124 -14.84 1.89 -19.72
CA THR A 124 -15.44 0.78 -18.97
C THR A 124 -14.38 -0.23 -18.56
N ILE A 125 -14.61 -0.91 -17.44
CA ILE A 125 -13.79 -2.03 -16.97
C ILE A 125 -14.71 -3.25 -16.89
N GLU A 126 -14.37 -4.28 -17.67
CA GLU A 126 -15.14 -5.51 -17.74
C GLU A 126 -14.80 -6.45 -16.59
N GLU A 127 -15.76 -7.32 -16.25
CA GLU A 127 -15.61 -8.31 -15.20
C GLU A 127 -14.50 -9.29 -15.53
N GLY A 128 -13.64 -9.56 -14.56
CA GLY A 128 -12.50 -10.45 -14.73
C GLY A 128 -11.50 -10.01 -15.79
N SER A 129 -11.53 -8.76 -16.25
CA SER A 129 -10.53 -8.23 -17.17
C SER A 129 -9.33 -7.64 -16.44
N MET A 130 -8.18 -7.65 -17.11
CA MET A 130 -7.00 -6.87 -16.75
C MET A 130 -6.88 -5.70 -17.72
N THR A 131 -6.99 -4.48 -17.19
CA THR A 131 -6.87 -3.23 -17.94
C THR A 131 -5.54 -2.56 -17.62
N LEU A 132 -4.75 -2.30 -18.65
CA LEU A 132 -3.48 -1.59 -18.56
C LEU A 132 -3.64 -0.14 -19.01
N VAL A 133 -3.15 0.79 -18.21
CA VAL A 133 -3.01 2.20 -18.58
C VAL A 133 -1.55 2.54 -18.84
N ILE A 134 -1.29 3.03 -20.05
CA ILE A 134 0.01 3.57 -20.48
C ILE A 134 -0.11 5.05 -20.86
N GLY A 135 1.00 5.76 -20.77
CA GLY A 135 1.10 7.15 -21.19
C GLY A 135 2.35 7.82 -20.65
N SER A 136 2.70 8.97 -21.23
CA SER A 136 3.88 9.76 -20.87
C SER A 136 3.83 10.23 -19.40
N PRO A 137 4.97 10.49 -18.75
CA PRO A 137 4.98 11.12 -17.43
C PRO A 137 4.15 12.41 -17.42
N GLY A 138 3.31 12.60 -16.40
CA GLY A 138 2.41 13.76 -16.33
C GLY A 138 1.06 13.59 -17.02
N SER A 139 0.81 12.50 -17.76
CA SER A 139 -0.46 12.28 -18.47
C SER A 139 -1.71 12.06 -17.60
N GLY A 140 -1.58 12.05 -16.27
CA GLY A 140 -2.70 11.90 -15.33
C GLY A 140 -2.95 10.48 -14.79
N LYS A 141 -2.14 9.48 -15.17
CA LYS A 141 -2.25 8.07 -14.74
C LYS A 141 -2.44 7.87 -13.23
N SER A 142 -1.49 8.35 -12.41
CA SER A 142 -1.57 8.20 -10.95
C SER A 142 -2.73 9.00 -10.33
N SER A 143 -3.11 10.12 -10.94
CA SER A 143 -4.30 10.88 -10.53
C SER A 143 -5.58 10.09 -10.79
N LEU A 144 -5.67 9.43 -11.94
CA LEU A 144 -6.77 8.54 -12.29
C LEU A 144 -6.85 7.36 -11.30
N CYS A 145 -5.74 6.68 -11.03
CA CYS A 145 -5.68 5.60 -10.02
C CYS A 145 -6.18 6.06 -8.65
N LYS A 146 -5.72 7.22 -8.17
CA LYS A 146 -6.15 7.78 -6.89
C LYS A 146 -7.65 8.05 -6.85
N ILE A 147 -8.22 8.59 -7.91
CA ILE A 147 -9.66 8.88 -8.00
C ILE A 147 -10.49 7.58 -8.03
N LEU A 148 -10.07 6.59 -8.83
CA LEU A 148 -10.70 5.26 -8.88
C LEU A 148 -10.63 4.53 -7.52
N ALA A 149 -9.52 4.70 -6.80
CA ALA A 149 -9.30 4.12 -5.48
C ALA A 149 -9.93 4.93 -4.33
N ASN A 150 -10.72 5.96 -4.63
CA ASN A 150 -11.32 6.88 -3.65
C ASN A 150 -10.31 7.56 -2.70
N GLN A 151 -9.08 7.77 -3.17
CA GLN A 151 -8.05 8.43 -2.38
C GLN A 151 -8.28 9.94 -2.36
N GLU A 152 -7.84 10.59 -1.28
CA GLU A 152 -7.92 12.04 -1.18
C GLU A 152 -7.01 12.71 -2.20
N VAL A 153 -7.60 13.55 -3.06
CA VAL A 153 -6.91 14.39 -4.03
C VAL A 153 -7.16 15.86 -3.71
N GLU A 154 -6.17 16.72 -3.96
CA GLU A 154 -6.27 18.15 -3.69
C GLU A 154 -6.95 18.87 -4.85
N GLY A 155 -8.22 19.24 -4.70
CA GLY A 155 -8.93 20.02 -5.69
C GLY A 155 -10.36 19.56 -5.92
N GLY A 156 -10.88 19.79 -7.12
CA GLY A 156 -12.23 19.41 -7.51
C GLY A 156 -12.21 18.16 -8.39
N VAL A 157 -13.03 17.17 -8.04
CA VAL A 157 -13.31 16.01 -8.90
C VAL A 157 -14.77 16.06 -9.31
N SER A 158 -15.04 16.01 -10.61
CA SER A 158 -16.36 15.89 -11.22
C SER A 158 -16.45 14.60 -12.03
N GLY A 159 -17.68 14.14 -12.31
CA GLY A 159 -17.95 12.90 -13.03
C GLY A 159 -18.64 11.84 -12.16
N ARG A 160 -18.87 10.66 -12.75
CA ARG A 160 -19.54 9.54 -12.09
C ARG A 160 -18.80 8.23 -12.35
N ILE A 161 -18.68 7.43 -11.30
CA ILE A 161 -18.13 6.07 -11.35
C ILE A 161 -19.26 5.14 -10.91
N HIS A 162 -19.71 4.29 -11.82
CA HIS A 162 -20.77 3.31 -11.60
C HIS A 162 -20.15 1.94 -11.41
N PHE A 163 -20.47 1.27 -10.30
CA PHE A 163 -20.11 -0.12 -10.02
C PHE A 163 -21.39 -0.95 -10.17
N GLY A 164 -21.52 -1.69 -11.27
CA GLY A 164 -22.72 -2.50 -11.55
C GLY A 164 -23.99 -1.65 -11.64
N GLY A 165 -23.87 -0.42 -12.16
CA GLY A 165 -24.97 0.55 -12.25
C GLY A 165 -25.15 1.44 -11.00
N GLU A 166 -24.56 1.09 -9.85
CA GLU A 166 -24.69 1.87 -8.61
C GLU A 166 -23.54 2.88 -8.44
N ILE A 167 -23.85 4.07 -7.91
CA ILE A 167 -22.83 5.01 -7.45
C ILE A 167 -22.52 4.71 -5.99
N LEU A 168 -21.28 4.31 -5.71
CA LEU A 168 -20.88 3.95 -4.35
C LEU A 168 -20.75 5.19 -3.45
N SER A 169 -21.23 5.05 -2.21
CA SER A 169 -20.86 5.99 -1.14
C SER A 169 -19.35 5.95 -0.92
N LYS A 170 -18.74 7.08 -0.51
CA LYS A 170 -17.32 7.15 -0.16
C LYS A 170 -16.88 6.01 0.79
N LYS A 171 -17.77 5.58 1.70
CA LYS A 171 -17.45 4.51 2.65
C LYS A 171 -17.37 3.15 1.96
N ASP A 172 -18.39 2.80 1.17
CA ASP A 172 -18.45 1.52 0.46
C ASP A 172 -17.37 1.44 -0.62
N HIS A 173 -17.05 2.56 -1.27
CA HIS A 173 -16.03 2.64 -2.31
C HIS A 173 -14.64 2.20 -1.80
N SER A 174 -14.21 2.70 -0.64
CA SER A 174 -12.91 2.32 -0.05
C SER A 174 -12.85 0.88 0.46
N HIS A 175 -13.98 0.22 0.69
CA HIS A 175 -14.04 -1.21 1.06
C HIS A 175 -14.08 -2.12 -0.17
N ARG A 176 -14.70 -1.65 -1.26
CA ARG A 176 -14.88 -2.39 -2.51
C ARG A 176 -13.70 -2.21 -3.48
N VAL A 177 -12.81 -1.25 -3.27
CA VAL A 177 -11.63 -1.04 -4.14
C VAL A 177 -10.34 -1.29 -3.37
N GLY A 178 -9.50 -2.19 -3.90
CA GLY A 178 -8.12 -2.36 -3.45
C GLY A 178 -7.21 -1.35 -4.13
N TYR A 179 -6.22 -0.80 -3.41
CA TYR A 179 -5.30 0.18 -3.97
C TYR A 179 -3.86 -0.12 -3.58
N VAL A 180 -3.09 -0.59 -4.56
CA VAL A 180 -1.65 -0.77 -4.43
C VAL A 180 -0.96 0.49 -4.92
N ARG A 181 -0.27 1.19 -4.03
CA ARG A 181 0.47 2.42 -4.33
C ARG A 181 1.77 2.15 -5.08
N ASP A 182 2.41 3.21 -5.53
CA ASP A 182 3.81 3.25 -5.99
C ASP A 182 4.81 2.87 -4.89
N VAL A 183 4.51 3.19 -3.63
CA VAL A 183 5.38 2.90 -2.46
C VAL A 183 4.81 1.82 -1.56
N ASP A 184 5.66 0.85 -1.21
CA ASP A 184 5.38 -0.20 -0.24
C ASP A 184 5.49 0.32 1.20
N LEU A 185 4.38 0.36 1.95
CA LEU A 185 4.38 0.82 3.34
C LEU A 185 3.99 -0.32 4.29
N HIS A 186 4.99 -0.90 4.93
CA HIS A 186 4.83 -1.97 5.92
C HIS A 186 5.56 -1.63 7.22
N LEU A 187 5.20 -2.34 8.29
CA LEU A 187 5.95 -2.27 9.54
C LEU A 187 7.15 -3.22 9.44
N ALA A 188 8.36 -2.67 9.41
CA ALA A 188 9.58 -3.42 9.09
C ALA A 188 9.81 -4.66 9.95
N HIS A 189 9.44 -4.61 11.23
CA HIS A 189 9.68 -5.70 12.18
C HIS A 189 8.54 -6.71 12.29
N LEU A 190 7.49 -6.65 11.46
CA LEU A 190 6.50 -7.74 11.40
C LEU A 190 6.92 -8.77 10.35
N THR A 191 6.56 -10.03 10.55
CA THR A 191 6.71 -11.04 9.49
C THR A 191 5.65 -10.89 8.40
N VAL A 192 5.88 -11.51 7.25
CA VAL A 192 4.91 -11.58 6.15
C VAL A 192 3.57 -12.15 6.65
N GLN A 193 3.63 -13.28 7.36
CA GLN A 193 2.45 -13.93 7.92
C GLN A 193 1.73 -13.04 8.94
N GLU A 194 2.47 -12.39 9.86
CA GLU A 194 1.89 -11.50 10.86
C GLU A 194 1.20 -10.29 10.22
N THR A 195 1.78 -9.76 9.15
CA THR A 195 1.24 -8.64 8.37
C THR A 195 -0.09 -9.04 7.71
N PHE A 196 -0.14 -10.22 7.09
CA PHE A 196 -1.34 -10.74 6.42
C PHE A 196 -2.44 -11.11 7.43
N GLU A 197 -2.09 -11.78 8.53
CA GLU A 197 -3.02 -12.11 9.61
C GLU A 197 -3.68 -10.86 10.19
N PHE A 198 -2.89 -9.81 10.45
CA PHE A 198 -3.39 -8.54 10.97
C PHE A 198 -4.31 -7.84 9.96
N ALA A 199 -3.92 -7.82 8.68
CA ALA A 199 -4.74 -7.24 7.63
C ALA A 199 -6.09 -7.97 7.50
N ASP A 200 -6.10 -9.30 7.34
CA ASP A 200 -7.35 -10.07 7.21
C ASP A 200 -8.24 -9.95 8.45
N ALA A 201 -7.64 -9.92 9.65
CA ALA A 201 -8.38 -9.78 10.90
C ALA A 201 -9.29 -8.56 10.95
N LEU A 202 -8.80 -7.47 10.34
CA LEU A 202 -9.48 -6.20 10.34
C LEU A 202 -10.38 -6.02 9.12
N LEU A 203 -9.93 -6.48 7.95
CA LEU A 203 -10.64 -6.31 6.68
C LEU A 203 -11.79 -7.30 6.52
N THR A 204 -11.70 -8.50 7.11
CA THR A 204 -12.68 -9.57 6.93
C THR A 204 -13.38 -9.92 8.26
N PRO A 205 -14.51 -9.26 8.60
CA PRO A 205 -15.07 -9.33 9.94
C PRO A 205 -15.84 -10.61 10.26
N ASN A 206 -16.28 -11.36 9.25
CA ASN A 206 -17.15 -12.52 9.45
C ASN A 206 -16.44 -13.87 9.24
N SER A 207 -15.11 -13.87 9.09
CA SER A 207 -14.33 -15.10 8.93
C SER A 207 -13.95 -15.71 10.29
N SER A 208 -14.11 -17.03 10.40
CA SER A 208 -13.57 -17.82 11.51
C SER A 208 -12.03 -17.80 11.50
N SER A 209 -11.40 -18.17 12.62
CA SER A 209 -9.93 -18.25 12.69
C SER A 209 -9.34 -19.21 11.66
N GLN A 210 -10.02 -20.33 11.39
CA GLN A 210 -9.61 -21.30 10.39
C GLN A 210 -9.73 -20.74 8.97
N GLN A 211 -10.86 -20.11 8.65
CA GLN A 211 -11.07 -19.47 7.33
C GLN A 211 -10.07 -18.34 7.07
N ARG A 212 -9.72 -17.59 8.11
CA ARG A 212 -8.68 -16.55 8.02
C ARG A 212 -7.33 -17.15 7.65
N LYS A 213 -6.94 -18.22 8.35
CA LYS A 213 -5.68 -18.90 8.10
C LYS A 213 -5.65 -19.47 6.68
N GLU A 214 -6.69 -20.19 6.28
CA GLU A 214 -6.82 -20.73 4.91
C GLU A 214 -6.70 -19.63 3.85
N LYS A 215 -7.40 -18.50 4.04
CA LYS A 215 -7.32 -17.37 3.10
C LYS A 215 -5.92 -16.77 3.03
N VAL A 216 -5.28 -16.54 4.17
CA VAL A 216 -3.91 -16.00 4.24
C VAL A 216 -2.92 -16.95 3.58
N ASP A 217 -3.03 -18.26 3.86
CA ASP A 217 -2.20 -19.30 3.27
C ASP A 217 -2.39 -19.36 1.74
N MET A 218 -3.63 -19.26 1.24
CA MET A 218 -3.90 -19.24 -0.20
C MET A 218 -3.35 -17.99 -0.89
N ILE A 219 -3.51 -16.80 -0.31
CA ILE A 219 -2.93 -15.57 -0.87
C ILE A 219 -1.39 -15.63 -0.87
N MET A 220 -0.76 -16.15 0.19
CA MET A 220 0.69 -16.36 0.21
C MET A 220 1.15 -17.35 -0.86
N LYS A 221 0.42 -18.44 -1.08
CA LYS A 221 0.72 -19.42 -2.14
C LYS A 221 0.63 -18.81 -3.54
N ILE A 222 -0.44 -18.06 -3.83
CA ILE A 222 -0.63 -17.39 -5.13
C ILE A 222 0.54 -16.47 -5.43
N LEU A 223 1.00 -15.71 -4.44
CA LEU A 223 2.08 -14.75 -4.61
C LEU A 223 3.48 -15.38 -4.48
N GLY A 224 3.59 -16.69 -4.26
CA GLY A 224 4.88 -17.34 -4.03
C GLY A 224 5.63 -16.79 -2.81
N LEU A 225 4.90 -16.44 -1.74
CA LEU A 225 5.44 -15.91 -0.49
C LEU A 225 5.52 -16.94 0.65
N SER A 226 5.05 -18.17 0.41
CA SER A 226 4.95 -19.22 1.44
C SER A 226 6.29 -19.53 2.12
N HIS A 227 7.41 -19.52 1.40
CA HIS A 227 8.75 -19.75 1.96
C HIS A 227 9.23 -18.60 2.87
N ARG A 228 8.65 -17.41 2.75
CA ARG A 228 8.97 -16.21 3.55
C ARG A 228 7.93 -15.87 4.60
N ALA A 229 6.97 -16.74 4.87
CA ALA A 229 5.88 -16.48 5.83
C ALA A 229 6.40 -15.98 7.20
N ASN A 230 7.49 -16.57 7.71
CA ASN A 230 8.08 -16.24 9.00
C ASN A 230 9.26 -15.23 8.93
N THR A 231 9.56 -14.68 7.76
CA THR A 231 10.61 -13.68 7.57
C THR A 231 10.03 -12.28 7.80
N ILE A 232 10.79 -11.39 8.47
CA ILE A 232 10.39 -9.99 8.65
C ILE A 232 10.33 -9.26 7.30
N VAL A 233 9.36 -8.36 7.14
CA VAL A 233 9.18 -7.61 5.89
C VAL A 233 10.37 -6.69 5.64
N GLY A 234 10.91 -6.07 6.70
CA GLY A 234 12.02 -5.13 6.59
C GLY A 234 11.63 -3.80 5.94
N ASP A 235 12.63 -2.92 5.85
CA ASP A 235 12.61 -1.64 5.16
C ASP A 235 14.02 -1.36 4.62
N ASP A 236 14.33 -0.11 4.25
CA ASP A 236 15.65 0.23 3.70
C ASP A 236 16.76 0.22 4.77
N LEU A 237 16.41 0.26 6.05
CA LEU A 237 17.36 0.25 7.18
C LEU A 237 17.45 -1.11 7.87
N THR A 238 16.37 -1.87 7.82
CA THR A 238 16.19 -3.17 8.45
C THR A 238 16.06 -4.21 7.36
N ARG A 239 17.05 -5.10 7.25
CA ARG A 239 17.00 -6.21 6.29
C ARG A 239 15.78 -7.09 6.56
N GLY A 240 15.09 -7.47 5.49
CA GLY A 240 13.95 -8.38 5.52
C GLY A 240 13.85 -9.17 4.22
N VAL A 241 12.63 -9.32 3.71
CA VAL A 241 12.38 -9.90 2.38
C VAL A 241 12.99 -9.04 1.27
N SER A 242 13.15 -9.61 0.08
CA SER A 242 13.64 -8.87 -1.09
C SER A 242 12.69 -7.73 -1.49
N GLY A 243 13.17 -6.76 -2.29
CA GLY A 243 12.31 -5.67 -2.78
C GLY A 243 11.10 -6.19 -3.59
N GLY A 244 11.33 -7.21 -4.42
CA GLY A 244 10.27 -7.89 -5.17
C GLY A 244 9.28 -8.64 -4.27
N GLU A 245 9.78 -9.37 -3.28
CA GLU A 245 8.94 -10.05 -2.28
C GLU A 245 8.13 -9.02 -1.46
N ARG A 246 8.72 -7.89 -1.07
CA ARG A 246 8.03 -6.80 -0.36
C ARG A 246 6.90 -6.20 -1.21
N ARG A 247 7.11 -6.07 -2.52
CA ARG A 247 6.05 -5.66 -3.45
C ARG A 247 4.90 -6.66 -3.47
N ARG A 248 5.21 -7.96 -3.50
CA ARG A 248 4.19 -9.02 -3.38
C ARG A 248 3.43 -8.93 -2.06
N VAL A 249 4.09 -8.60 -0.95
CA VAL A 249 3.41 -8.36 0.34
C VAL A 249 2.42 -7.20 0.23
N SER A 250 2.79 -6.07 -0.40
CA SER A 250 1.87 -4.95 -0.65
C SER A 250 0.65 -5.36 -1.47
N VAL A 251 0.86 -6.14 -2.53
CA VAL A 251 -0.22 -6.68 -3.36
C VAL A 251 -1.11 -7.60 -2.53
N GLY A 252 -0.53 -8.56 -1.80
CA GLY A 252 -1.28 -9.55 -1.01
C GLY A 252 -2.14 -8.94 0.09
N VAL A 253 -1.65 -7.88 0.75
CA VAL A 253 -2.45 -7.13 1.73
C VAL A 253 -3.73 -6.57 1.10
N GLU A 254 -3.67 -6.12 -0.15
CA GLU A 254 -4.84 -5.62 -0.87
C GLU A 254 -5.71 -6.76 -1.44
N LEU A 255 -5.13 -7.88 -1.86
CA LEU A 255 -5.89 -9.10 -2.27
C LEU A 255 -6.68 -9.74 -1.12
N LEU A 256 -6.28 -9.48 0.13
CA LEU A 256 -7.07 -9.88 1.30
C LEU A 256 -8.35 -9.07 1.44
N LYS A 257 -8.52 -7.93 0.76
CA LYS A 257 -9.81 -7.23 0.74
C LYS A 257 -10.80 -8.01 -0.12
N ARG A 258 -12.08 -7.91 0.22
CA ARG A 258 -13.16 -8.33 -0.68
C ARG A 258 -13.43 -7.22 -1.70
N CYS A 259 -12.44 -6.94 -2.54
CA CYS A 259 -12.56 -5.89 -3.55
C CYS A 259 -13.32 -6.38 -4.80
N GLN A 260 -13.99 -5.46 -5.47
CA GLN A 260 -14.63 -5.57 -6.78
C GLN A 260 -13.76 -4.95 -7.88
N LEU A 261 -12.72 -4.21 -7.50
CA LEU A 261 -11.69 -3.66 -8.38
C LEU A 261 -10.37 -3.61 -7.62
N LEU A 262 -9.28 -4.07 -8.25
CA LEU A 262 -7.93 -3.84 -7.76
C LEU A 262 -7.25 -2.78 -8.62
N VAL A 263 -6.89 -1.65 -8.02
CA VAL A 263 -6.18 -0.55 -8.69
C VAL A 263 -4.70 -0.58 -8.30
N MET A 264 -3.80 -0.51 -9.27
CA MET A 264 -2.36 -0.52 -9.05
C MET A 264 -1.67 0.68 -9.71
N ASP A 265 -1.05 1.51 -8.89
CA ASP A 265 -0.30 2.70 -9.31
C ASP A 265 1.18 2.35 -9.54
N GLU A 266 1.66 2.60 -10.76
CA GLU A 266 3.04 2.34 -11.20
C GLU A 266 3.61 0.98 -10.75
N ALA A 267 2.86 -0.08 -11.06
CA ALA A 267 2.94 -1.37 -10.38
C ALA A 267 4.34 -2.04 -10.39
N THR A 268 5.12 -1.79 -11.44
CA THR A 268 6.42 -2.43 -11.71
C THR A 268 7.64 -1.55 -11.38
N THR A 269 7.43 -0.36 -10.82
CA THR A 269 8.55 0.55 -10.52
C THR A 269 9.48 -0.07 -9.48
N GLY A 270 10.78 -0.16 -9.79
CA GLY A 270 11.78 -0.73 -8.90
C GLY A 270 11.84 -2.26 -8.86
N LEU A 271 11.18 -2.94 -9.81
CA LEU A 271 11.23 -4.40 -9.99
C LEU A 271 12.00 -4.77 -11.25
N ASP A 272 12.59 -5.96 -11.26
CA ASP A 272 13.07 -6.61 -12.48
C ASP A 272 11.88 -7.12 -13.32
N SER A 273 12.14 -7.37 -14.61
CA SER A 273 11.13 -7.83 -15.57
C SER A 273 10.53 -9.18 -15.17
N SER A 274 11.33 -10.09 -14.62
CA SER A 274 10.90 -11.44 -14.27
C SER A 274 10.00 -11.45 -13.03
N THR A 275 10.32 -10.66 -12.00
CA THR A 275 9.46 -10.50 -10.82
C THR A 275 8.16 -9.82 -11.19
N SER A 276 8.23 -8.78 -12.05
CA SER A 276 7.05 -8.07 -12.54
C SER A 276 6.08 -9.04 -13.24
N LEU A 277 6.58 -9.87 -14.16
CA LEU A 277 5.77 -10.85 -14.86
C LEU A 277 5.07 -11.81 -13.91
N GLN A 278 5.78 -12.36 -12.93
CA GLN A 278 5.21 -13.31 -11.95
C GLN A 278 4.09 -12.70 -11.10
N ILE A 279 4.25 -11.44 -10.70
CA ILE A 279 3.20 -10.71 -9.97
C ILE A 279 1.95 -10.61 -10.84
N PHE A 280 2.12 -10.24 -12.12
CA PHE A 280 0.99 -10.07 -13.02
C PHE A 280 0.35 -11.39 -13.47
N GLN A 281 1.10 -12.48 -13.57
CA GLN A 281 0.56 -13.83 -13.73
C GLN A 281 -0.30 -14.23 -12.53
N SER A 282 0.15 -13.93 -11.32
CA SER A 282 -0.63 -14.15 -10.10
C SER A 282 -1.92 -13.30 -10.09
N LEU A 283 -1.83 -12.07 -10.58
CA LEU A 283 -2.97 -11.15 -10.71
C LEU A 283 -3.93 -11.57 -11.82
N ARG A 284 -3.47 -12.23 -12.88
CA ARG A 284 -4.33 -12.83 -13.92
C ARG A 284 -5.25 -13.87 -13.33
N VAL A 285 -4.72 -14.77 -12.49
CA VAL A 285 -5.53 -15.76 -11.75
C VAL A 285 -6.53 -15.06 -10.82
N PHE A 286 -6.11 -13.99 -10.15
CA PHE A 286 -7.02 -13.19 -9.31
C PHE A 286 -8.10 -12.47 -10.12
N ALA A 287 -7.77 -11.94 -11.30
CA ALA A 287 -8.71 -11.28 -12.18
C ALA A 287 -9.80 -12.24 -12.64
N ASP A 288 -9.40 -13.41 -13.14
CA ASP A 288 -10.32 -14.45 -13.63
C ASP A 288 -11.31 -14.90 -12.56
N GLU A 289 -10.84 -15.06 -11.31
CA GLU A 289 -11.61 -15.72 -10.27
C GLU A 289 -12.23 -14.76 -9.24
N VAL A 290 -11.78 -13.51 -9.13
CA VAL A 290 -12.20 -12.61 -8.03
C VAL A 290 -12.71 -11.26 -8.54
N ALA A 291 -11.83 -10.44 -9.11
CA ALA A 291 -12.17 -9.06 -9.46
C ALA A 291 -11.22 -8.48 -10.52
N PRO A 292 -11.70 -7.60 -11.42
CA PRO A 292 -10.86 -6.97 -12.43
C PRO A 292 -9.69 -6.21 -11.82
N VAL A 293 -8.59 -6.18 -12.58
CA VAL A 293 -7.35 -5.49 -12.20
C VAL A 293 -7.13 -4.32 -13.15
N PHE A 294 -6.97 -3.13 -12.58
CA PHE A 294 -6.64 -1.91 -13.30
C PHE A 294 -5.24 -1.47 -12.88
N ALA A 295 -4.28 -1.52 -13.80
CA ALA A 295 -2.89 -1.23 -13.50
C ALA A 295 -2.34 -0.12 -14.40
N THR A 296 -1.51 0.74 -13.83
CA THR A 296 -0.69 1.71 -14.58
C THR A 296 0.75 1.22 -14.62
N LEU A 297 1.34 1.21 -15.82
CA LEU A 297 2.76 0.87 -16.03
C LEU A 297 3.44 1.98 -16.82
N LYS A 298 4.72 2.23 -16.53
CA LYS A 298 5.52 3.20 -17.30
C LYS A 298 5.91 2.65 -18.66
N GLN A 299 6.44 1.43 -18.68
CA GLN A 299 6.95 0.79 -19.88
C GLN A 299 6.92 -0.75 -19.69
N PRO A 300 5.83 -1.43 -20.05
CA PRO A 300 5.74 -2.88 -19.91
C PRO A 300 6.58 -3.59 -20.97
N GLY A 301 7.24 -4.69 -20.59
CA GLY A 301 7.81 -5.61 -21.57
C GLY A 301 6.72 -6.39 -22.32
N SER A 302 7.05 -6.98 -23.47
CA SER A 302 6.08 -7.66 -24.36
C SER A 302 5.29 -8.75 -23.64
N GLU A 303 5.96 -9.67 -22.92
CA GLU A 303 5.31 -10.77 -22.20
C GLU A 303 4.31 -10.26 -21.15
N LEU A 304 4.66 -9.17 -20.46
CA LEU A 304 3.79 -8.55 -19.48
C LEU A 304 2.60 -7.84 -20.14
N PHE A 305 2.85 -7.20 -21.28
CA PHE A 305 1.81 -6.53 -22.07
C PHE A 305 0.75 -7.52 -22.57
N ASP A 306 1.16 -8.73 -22.95
CA ASP A 306 0.26 -9.78 -23.44
C ASP A 306 -0.68 -10.35 -22.38
N LEU A 307 -0.44 -10.12 -21.08
CA LEU A 307 -1.35 -10.53 -20.01
C LEU A 307 -2.60 -9.65 -19.88
N PHE A 308 -2.63 -8.49 -20.52
CA PHE A 308 -3.74 -7.54 -20.44
C PHE A 308 -4.74 -7.72 -21.57
N ASP A 309 -6.02 -7.64 -21.22
CA ASP A 309 -7.14 -7.74 -22.17
C ASP A 309 -7.40 -6.39 -22.84
N ASN A 310 -7.37 -5.31 -22.03
CA ASN A 310 -7.73 -3.97 -22.45
C ASN A 310 -6.59 -2.97 -22.20
N ILE A 311 -6.40 -2.04 -23.12
CA ILE A 311 -5.39 -0.97 -23.03
C ILE A 311 -6.07 0.39 -23.04
N ILE A 312 -5.62 1.26 -22.14
CA ILE A 312 -5.96 2.69 -22.12
C ILE A 312 -4.68 3.48 -22.34
N VAL A 313 -4.69 4.33 -23.36
CA VAL A 313 -3.58 5.23 -23.69
C VAL A 313 -3.98 6.64 -23.27
N MET A 314 -3.20 7.24 -22.38
CA MET A 314 -3.43 8.60 -21.87
C MET A 314 -2.37 9.59 -22.32
N HIS A 315 -2.82 10.79 -22.71
CA HIS A 315 -1.96 11.93 -23.02
C HIS A 315 -2.60 13.22 -22.49
N ASP A 316 -1.85 14.03 -21.75
CA ASP A 316 -2.30 15.31 -21.18
C ASP A 316 -3.69 15.28 -20.53
N GLY A 317 -3.94 14.27 -19.68
CA GLY A 317 -5.18 14.16 -18.92
C GLY A 317 -6.38 13.62 -19.71
N ARG A 318 -6.19 13.25 -20.97
CA ARG A 318 -7.23 12.72 -21.87
C ARG A 318 -6.91 11.29 -22.28
N ILE A 319 -7.96 10.55 -22.64
CA ILE A 319 -7.84 9.23 -23.24
C ILE A 319 -7.70 9.41 -24.76
N VAL A 320 -6.64 8.83 -25.32
CA VAL A 320 -6.37 8.77 -26.76
C VAL A 320 -6.95 7.47 -27.36
N TYR A 321 -6.84 6.37 -26.62
CA TYR A 321 -7.37 5.05 -26.96
C TYR A 321 -7.86 4.35 -25.70
N ALA A 322 -8.97 3.63 -25.79
CA ALA A 322 -9.47 2.74 -24.75
C ALA A 322 -10.23 1.58 -25.43
N GLY A 323 -9.73 0.36 -25.26
CA GLY A 323 -10.33 -0.82 -25.88
C GLY A 323 -9.44 -2.06 -25.78
N PRO A 324 -9.78 -3.12 -26.52
CA PRO A 324 -9.02 -4.37 -26.54
C PRO A 324 -7.55 -4.14 -26.94
N ARG A 325 -6.64 -4.95 -26.39
CA ARG A 325 -5.21 -4.90 -26.73
C ARG A 325 -4.96 -5.15 -28.21
N GLU A 326 -5.71 -6.06 -28.81
CA GLU A 326 -5.51 -6.52 -30.20
C GLU A 326 -5.83 -5.41 -31.23
N ASP A 327 -6.88 -4.63 -30.97
CA ASP A 327 -7.34 -3.56 -31.86
C ASP A 327 -6.50 -2.27 -31.77
N MET A 328 -5.59 -2.19 -30.80
CA MET A 328 -4.86 -0.96 -30.47
C MET A 328 -4.00 -0.46 -31.63
N LEU A 329 -3.22 -1.35 -32.26
CA LEU A 329 -2.31 -0.93 -33.35
C LEU A 329 -3.09 -0.53 -34.60
N ASP A 330 -4.16 -1.26 -34.91
CA ASP A 330 -5.04 -0.97 -36.04
C ASP A 330 -5.70 0.41 -35.88
N TYR A 331 -6.11 0.78 -34.67
CA TYR A 331 -6.63 2.12 -34.37
C TYR A 331 -5.65 3.25 -34.72
N PHE A 332 -4.35 3.10 -34.41
CA PHE A 332 -3.36 4.12 -34.74
C PHE A 332 -3.03 4.15 -36.23
N GLU A 333 -3.03 2.99 -36.91
CA GLU A 333 -2.89 2.92 -38.38
C GLU A 333 -4.06 3.61 -39.09
N ASP A 334 -5.31 3.42 -38.62
CA ASP A 334 -6.52 4.06 -39.14
C ASP A 334 -6.51 5.59 -38.98
N LYS A 335 -5.77 6.10 -37.98
CA LYS A 335 -5.52 7.54 -37.80
C LYS A 335 -4.44 8.09 -38.74
N GLY A 336 -3.91 7.27 -39.64
CA GLY A 336 -2.89 7.65 -40.62
C GLY A 336 -1.47 7.69 -40.07
N LEU A 337 -1.22 7.06 -38.91
CA LEU A 337 0.12 6.98 -38.33
C LEU A 337 0.84 5.73 -38.82
N SER A 338 2.13 5.85 -39.12
CA SER A 338 2.97 4.70 -39.48
C SER A 338 3.35 3.91 -38.22
N VAL A 339 2.75 2.73 -38.04
CA VAL A 339 2.98 1.86 -36.88
C VAL A 339 3.99 0.76 -37.22
N ASN A 340 5.03 0.60 -36.39
CA ASN A 340 5.99 -0.50 -36.52
C ASN A 340 5.62 -1.72 -35.67
N ARG A 341 5.01 -2.73 -36.30
CA ARG A 341 4.59 -3.99 -35.65
C ARG A 341 5.74 -4.91 -35.21
N ASN A 342 6.99 -4.64 -35.60
CA ASN A 342 8.15 -5.43 -35.20
C ASN A 342 8.75 -5.00 -33.84
N THR A 343 8.21 -3.94 -33.25
CA THR A 343 8.64 -3.43 -31.95
C THR A 343 7.61 -3.75 -30.88
N ASN A 344 7.99 -3.58 -29.61
CA ASN A 344 7.05 -3.71 -28.50
C ASN A 344 5.85 -2.76 -28.72
N PRO A 345 4.61 -3.27 -28.80
CA PRO A 345 3.43 -2.47 -29.07
C PRO A 345 3.25 -1.28 -28.11
N ALA A 346 3.59 -1.47 -26.83
CA ALA A 346 3.49 -0.42 -25.83
C ALA A 346 4.49 0.72 -26.10
N ASP A 347 5.73 0.38 -26.47
CA ASP A 347 6.78 1.35 -26.76
C ASP A 347 6.47 2.16 -28.03
N GLU A 348 5.97 1.47 -29.06
CA GLU A 348 5.58 2.10 -30.32
C GLU A 348 4.44 3.10 -30.12
N VAL A 349 3.38 2.70 -29.41
CA VAL A 349 2.24 3.59 -29.14
C VAL A 349 2.65 4.78 -28.28
N LEU A 350 3.49 4.58 -27.27
CA LEU A 350 4.01 5.68 -26.46
C LEU A 350 4.82 6.68 -27.31
N SER A 351 5.70 6.18 -28.18
CA SER A 351 6.47 7.00 -29.13
C SER A 351 5.58 7.80 -30.09
N LEU A 352 4.50 7.19 -30.59
CA LEU A 352 3.54 7.84 -31.48
C LEU A 352 2.76 8.94 -30.78
N VAL A 353 2.29 8.67 -29.55
CA VAL A 353 1.51 9.60 -28.74
C VAL A 353 2.38 10.75 -28.24
N ASP A 354 3.65 10.52 -27.92
CA ASP A 354 4.58 11.59 -27.56
C ASP A 354 4.83 12.56 -28.72
N LYS A 355 4.80 12.08 -29.97
CA LYS A 355 5.01 12.90 -31.18
C LYS A 355 3.75 13.59 -31.68
N HIS A 356 2.61 12.89 -31.67
CA HIS A 356 1.37 13.32 -32.33
C HIS A 356 0.19 13.50 -31.37
N GLY A 357 0.41 13.38 -30.05
CA GLY A 357 -0.65 13.36 -29.05
C GLY A 357 -1.54 14.60 -29.07
N ASN A 358 -1.00 15.77 -29.39
CA ASN A 358 -1.79 17.01 -29.53
C ASN A 358 -2.79 16.96 -30.69
N ASP A 359 -2.41 16.34 -31.82
CA ASP A 359 -3.26 16.23 -33.00
C ASP A 359 -4.33 15.15 -32.81
N LEU A 360 -3.98 14.07 -32.10
CA LEU A 360 -4.91 13.01 -31.71
C LEU A 360 -5.93 13.48 -30.67
N ASN A 361 -5.52 14.35 -29.74
CA ASN A 361 -6.36 14.95 -28.71
C ASN A 361 -7.50 15.83 -29.26
N ALA A 362 -7.35 16.37 -30.48
CA ALA A 362 -8.37 17.13 -31.18
C ALA A 362 -9.49 16.25 -31.76
N THR A 363 -9.28 14.93 -31.86
CA THR A 363 -10.23 13.97 -32.42
C THR A 363 -10.92 13.16 -31.32
N THR A 364 -11.38 13.84 -30.26
CA THR A 364 -12.11 13.20 -29.16
C THR A 364 -13.54 12.91 -29.60
N ASN A 365 -13.79 11.66 -30.03
CA ASN A 365 -14.97 10.84 -29.75
C ASN A 365 -15.27 9.87 -30.90
N THR A 366 -14.57 8.74 -30.91
CA THR A 366 -15.18 7.45 -31.30
C THR A 366 -14.59 6.36 -30.40
N ILE A 367 -14.73 6.53 -29.08
CA ILE A 367 -15.01 5.33 -28.29
C ILE A 367 -16.37 4.88 -28.84
N PRO A 368 -16.54 3.66 -29.40
CA PRO A 368 -17.88 3.19 -29.72
C PRO A 368 -18.71 3.43 -28.46
N LYS A 369 -19.81 4.18 -28.58
CA LYS A 369 -20.73 4.43 -27.46
C LYS A 369 -20.87 3.07 -26.77
N PRO A 370 -20.50 2.94 -25.48
CA PRO A 370 -20.77 1.69 -24.77
C PRO A 370 -22.23 1.39 -25.08
N GLN A 371 -22.49 0.22 -25.66
CA GLN A 371 -23.86 -0.20 -25.97
C GLN A 371 -24.65 0.16 -24.72
N SER A 372 -25.71 0.95 -24.89
CA SER A 372 -26.58 1.34 -23.80
C SER A 372 -27.05 0.04 -23.16
N PHE A 373 -26.38 -0.38 -22.08
CA PHE A 373 -26.89 -1.41 -21.23
C PHE A 373 -28.09 -0.74 -20.59
N ASP A 374 -29.25 -1.01 -21.21
CA ASP A 374 -30.52 -0.90 -20.55
C ASP A 374 -30.35 -1.46 -19.16
N ALA A 375 -30.80 -0.70 -18.17
CA ALA A 375 -30.72 -1.03 -16.77
C ALA A 375 -31.58 -2.28 -16.46
N ALA A 376 -31.16 -3.44 -16.97
CA ALA A 376 -31.59 -4.73 -16.51
C ALA A 376 -30.84 -4.94 -15.20
N HIS A 377 -31.41 -4.45 -14.11
CA HIS A 377 -31.03 -4.78 -12.74
C HIS A 377 -30.75 -6.29 -12.63
N PRO A 378 -29.49 -6.76 -12.45
CA PRO A 378 -29.32 -7.85 -11.52
C PRO A 378 -29.61 -7.25 -10.14
N GLU A 379 -30.31 -7.97 -9.27
CA GLU A 379 -30.56 -7.53 -7.90
C GLU A 379 -29.23 -7.15 -7.24
N GLY A 380 -28.93 -5.85 -7.24
CA GLY A 380 -27.73 -5.29 -6.67
C GLY A 380 -27.81 -5.54 -5.19
N ILE A 381 -27.02 -6.48 -4.70
CA ILE A 381 -26.90 -6.72 -3.27
C ILE A 381 -26.32 -5.43 -2.70
N GLN A 382 -27.18 -4.58 -2.12
CA GLN A 382 -26.78 -3.41 -1.34
C GLN A 382 -26.09 -3.90 -0.07
N LEU A 383 -24.84 -4.35 -0.22
CA LEU A 383 -23.96 -4.63 0.90
C LEU A 383 -23.61 -3.28 1.51
N ARG A 384 -24.33 -2.91 2.58
CA ARG A 384 -24.06 -1.73 3.40
C ARG A 384 -22.84 -2.03 4.26
N TYR A 385 -21.66 -1.55 3.87
CA TYR A 385 -20.46 -1.75 4.67
C TYR A 385 -20.46 -0.74 5.83
N LYS A 386 -20.15 -1.22 7.03
CA LYS A 386 -19.80 -0.31 8.14
C LYS A 386 -18.47 0.36 7.80
N GLN A 387 -18.31 1.62 8.20
CA GLN A 387 -17.08 2.38 7.93
C GLN A 387 -15.82 1.63 8.38
N PHE A 388 -15.92 0.87 9.48
CA PHE A 388 -14.92 -0.11 9.88
C PHE A 388 -15.59 -1.46 10.04
N SER A 389 -14.94 -2.49 9.49
CA SER A 389 -15.44 -3.86 9.46
C SER A 389 -15.62 -4.47 10.86
N ARG A 390 -14.78 -4.10 11.84
CA ARG A 390 -14.72 -4.71 13.18
C ARG A 390 -15.11 -3.75 14.30
N ASN A 391 -15.60 -4.33 15.40
CA ASN A 391 -15.83 -3.61 16.66
C ASN A 391 -14.51 -3.13 17.27
N TRP A 392 -14.58 -2.03 18.02
CA TRP A 392 -13.44 -1.40 18.68
C TRP A 392 -12.60 -2.35 19.55
N PHE A 393 -13.24 -3.22 20.33
CA PHE A 393 -12.53 -4.17 21.20
C PHE A 393 -11.67 -5.15 20.41
N VAL A 394 -12.19 -5.65 19.28
CA VAL A 394 -11.45 -6.57 18.42
C VAL A 394 -10.24 -5.85 17.82
N GLN A 395 -10.44 -4.61 17.35
CA GLN A 395 -9.34 -3.77 16.84
C GLN A 395 -8.26 -3.55 17.92
N PHE A 396 -8.67 -3.26 19.15
CA PHE A 396 -7.76 -3.08 20.28
C PHE A 396 -6.94 -4.35 20.56
N PHE A 397 -7.56 -5.52 20.69
CA PHE A 397 -6.81 -6.77 20.97
C PHE A 397 -5.85 -7.14 19.84
N TRP A 398 -6.24 -6.95 18.57
CA TRP A 398 -5.34 -7.15 17.44
C TRP A 398 -4.21 -6.12 17.39
N GLY A 399 -4.49 -4.87 17.81
CA GLY A 399 -3.48 -3.85 18.01
C GLY A 399 -2.46 -4.24 19.09
N VAL A 400 -2.92 -4.77 20.22
CA VAL A 400 -2.05 -5.23 21.32
C VAL A 400 -1.21 -6.42 20.86
N LYS A 401 -1.82 -7.41 20.17
CA LYS A 401 -1.08 -8.54 19.58
C LYS A 401 0.02 -8.04 18.64
N ARG A 402 -0.32 -7.14 17.71
CA ARG A 402 0.63 -6.56 16.75
C ARG A 402 1.76 -5.81 17.44
N GLY A 403 1.44 -5.00 18.45
CA GLY A 403 2.46 -4.28 19.23
C GLY A 403 3.39 -5.21 19.98
N ALA A 404 2.87 -6.29 20.57
CA ALA A 404 3.68 -7.32 21.22
C ALA A 404 4.60 -8.06 20.21
N GLN A 405 4.10 -8.33 19.00
CA GLN A 405 4.91 -8.92 17.91
C GLN A 405 6.05 -7.99 17.48
N LEU A 406 5.78 -6.69 17.33
CA LEU A 406 6.82 -5.69 17.04
C LEU A 406 7.91 -5.66 18.11
N MET A 407 7.52 -5.69 19.40
CA MET A 407 8.49 -5.73 20.51
C MET A 407 9.30 -7.03 20.52
N LYS A 408 8.65 -8.16 20.25
CA LYS A 408 9.32 -9.46 20.17
C LYS A 408 10.36 -9.51 19.05
N ASN A 409 10.02 -8.98 17.87
CA ASN A 409 10.87 -9.04 16.69
C ASN A 409 11.97 -7.96 16.68
N ASN A 410 11.81 -6.88 17.46
CA ASN A 410 12.85 -5.88 17.72
C ASN A 410 13.01 -5.60 19.23
N PRO A 411 13.71 -6.48 19.96
CA PRO A 411 13.94 -6.30 21.39
C PRO A 411 14.96 -5.20 21.71
N THR A 412 15.74 -4.72 20.73
CA THR A 412 16.87 -3.80 20.93
C THR A 412 16.45 -2.49 21.59
N ILE A 413 15.32 -1.92 21.17
CA ILE A 413 14.80 -0.67 21.74
C ILE A 413 14.36 -0.88 23.19
N ALA A 414 13.65 -1.97 23.48
CA ALA A 414 13.22 -2.27 24.84
C ALA A 414 14.41 -2.60 25.75
N ALA A 415 15.34 -3.44 25.28
CA ALA A 415 16.54 -3.82 26.00
C ALA A 415 17.43 -2.62 26.32
N SER A 416 17.64 -1.72 25.36
CA SER A 416 18.44 -0.51 25.58
C SER A 416 17.84 0.41 26.66
N ARG A 417 16.51 0.54 26.75
CA ARG A 417 15.85 1.28 27.83
C ARG A 417 16.06 0.67 29.20
N VAL A 418 15.94 -0.65 29.32
CA VAL A 418 16.17 -1.37 30.58
C VAL A 418 17.63 -1.22 31.00
N VAL A 419 18.58 -1.45 30.09
CA VAL A 419 20.02 -1.32 30.37
C VAL A 419 20.38 0.11 30.79
N PHE A 420 19.91 1.11 30.06
CA PHE A 420 20.17 2.51 30.37
C PHE A 420 19.54 2.93 31.71
N SER A 421 18.35 2.43 32.02
CA SER A 421 17.70 2.64 33.32
C SER A 421 18.50 2.05 34.48
N ILE A 422 19.05 0.84 34.31
CA ILE A 422 19.90 0.20 35.33
C ILE A 422 21.19 1.01 35.54
N ILE A 423 21.86 1.41 34.46
CA ILE A 423 23.08 2.23 34.54
C ILE A 423 22.80 3.53 35.30
N MET A 424 21.69 4.19 34.98
CA MET A 424 21.32 5.45 35.61
C MET A 424 20.90 5.29 37.06
N ALA A 425 20.22 4.19 37.41
CA ALA A 425 19.92 3.85 38.80
C ALA A 425 21.20 3.65 39.62
N LEU A 426 22.23 3.00 39.04
CA LEU A 426 23.53 2.84 39.70
C LEU A 426 24.26 4.18 39.87
N ILE A 427 24.25 5.04 38.85
CA ILE A 427 24.86 6.38 38.93
C ILE A 427 24.16 7.21 40.02
N ILE A 428 22.84 7.32 40.00
CA ILE A 428 22.08 8.08 41.01
C ILE A 428 22.30 7.48 42.41
N GLY A 429 22.24 6.15 42.53
CA GLY A 429 22.44 5.46 43.81
C GLY A 429 23.84 5.64 44.40
N SER A 430 24.87 5.73 43.55
CA SER A 430 26.26 6.00 43.97
C SER A 430 26.51 7.46 44.35
N VAL A 431 25.94 8.42 43.60
CA VAL A 431 26.08 9.87 43.89
C VAL A 431 25.42 10.24 45.21
N PHE A 432 24.27 9.64 45.51
CA PHE A 432 23.48 9.89 46.71
C PHE A 432 23.61 8.76 47.74
N LEU A 433 24.73 8.06 47.74
CA LEU A 433 24.97 6.94 48.64
C LEU A 433 25.02 7.41 50.11
N GLN A 434 24.30 6.74 51.00
CA GLN A 434 24.35 6.97 52.45
C GLN A 434 24.14 8.44 52.88
N ILE A 435 23.15 9.12 52.30
CA ILE A 435 22.72 10.43 52.81
C ILE A 435 22.35 10.28 54.31
N GLY A 436 23.06 10.99 55.20
CA GLY A 436 22.82 10.93 56.64
C GLY A 436 21.46 11.54 57.04
N ASN A 437 21.02 11.37 58.30
CA ASN A 437 19.73 11.88 58.77
C ASN A 437 19.78 13.31 59.35
N ASN A 438 20.62 14.19 58.77
CA ASN A 438 20.88 15.54 59.29
C ASN A 438 20.15 16.62 58.48
N GLN A 439 20.02 17.83 59.02
CA GLN A 439 19.35 18.95 58.31
C GLN A 439 20.04 19.31 56.99
N ALA A 440 21.36 19.18 56.89
CA ALA A 440 22.12 19.39 55.64
C ALA A 440 21.80 18.35 54.55
N SER A 441 21.32 17.17 54.94
CA SER A 441 20.99 16.07 54.04
C SER A 441 19.69 16.27 53.26
N ILE A 442 18.82 17.17 53.71
CA ILE A 442 17.52 17.45 53.08
C ILE A 442 17.71 17.85 51.61
N PHE A 443 18.71 18.68 51.31
CA PHE A 443 19.04 19.07 49.94
C PHE A 443 19.45 17.87 49.05
N GLY A 444 20.15 16.88 49.59
CA GLY A 444 20.51 15.66 48.87
C GLY A 444 19.30 14.76 48.60
N ILE A 445 18.37 14.67 49.55
CA ILE A 445 17.12 13.92 49.38
C ILE A 445 16.25 14.59 48.31
N GLU A 446 16.08 15.91 48.37
CA GLU A 446 15.34 16.68 47.37
C GLU A 446 15.93 16.51 45.97
N GLY A 447 17.26 16.65 45.83
CA GLY A 447 17.95 16.46 44.56
C GLY A 447 17.80 15.05 43.99
N SER A 448 17.89 14.02 44.83
CA SER A 448 17.71 12.63 44.39
C SER A 448 16.27 12.33 43.97
N LEU A 449 15.26 12.81 44.71
CA LEU A 449 13.85 12.68 44.34
C LEU A 449 13.56 13.41 43.02
N PHE A 450 14.10 14.62 42.85
CA PHE A 450 13.94 15.37 41.61
C PHE A 450 14.51 14.62 40.41
N ILE A 451 15.72 14.06 40.52
CA ILE A 451 16.35 13.31 39.43
C ILE A 451 15.58 12.02 39.13
N VAL A 452 15.17 11.26 40.16
CA VAL A 452 14.38 10.02 39.98
C VAL A 452 13.03 10.29 39.34
N ALA A 453 12.37 11.39 39.69
CA ALA A 453 11.08 11.77 39.09
C ALA A 453 11.22 12.30 37.65
N THR A 454 12.29 13.05 37.37
CA THR A 454 12.46 13.72 36.07
C THR A 454 13.07 12.81 35.01
N PHE A 455 13.95 11.88 35.40
CA PHE A 455 14.70 11.08 34.45
C PHE A 455 13.86 10.16 33.55
N PRO A 456 12.82 9.45 34.06
CA PRO A 456 11.91 8.68 33.22
C PRO A 456 11.19 9.52 32.15
N ALA A 457 10.88 10.80 32.46
CA ALA A 457 10.26 11.70 31.49
C ALA A 457 11.19 12.00 30.29
N PHE A 458 12.50 12.15 30.53
CA PHE A 458 13.47 12.27 29.44
C PHE A 458 13.64 10.96 28.65
N GLN A 459 13.62 9.81 29.31
CA GLN A 459 13.68 8.52 28.63
C GLN A 459 12.50 8.31 27.67
N ALA A 460 11.31 8.81 28.01
CA ALA A 460 10.14 8.73 27.14
C ALA A 460 10.37 9.40 25.77
N LEU A 461 11.22 10.43 25.69
CA LEU A 461 11.57 11.08 24.41
C LEU A 461 12.28 10.15 23.43
N SER A 462 12.97 9.11 23.91
CA SER A 462 13.62 8.10 23.06
C SER A 462 12.64 7.28 22.21
N SER A 463 11.33 7.32 22.54
CA SER A 463 10.28 6.64 21.78
C SER A 463 9.85 7.39 20.50
N LEU A 464 10.18 8.68 20.40
CA LEU A 464 9.71 9.53 19.31
C LEU A 464 10.13 9.02 17.92
N PRO A 465 11.38 8.61 17.66
CA PRO A 465 11.79 8.12 16.34
C PRO A 465 10.94 6.94 15.86
N THR A 466 10.59 6.01 16.76
CA THR A 466 9.72 4.86 16.45
C THR A 466 8.30 5.29 16.07
N VAL A 467 7.77 6.34 16.71
CA VAL A 467 6.47 6.92 16.32
C VAL A 467 6.57 7.56 14.94
N PHE A 468 7.67 8.23 14.61
CA PHE A 468 7.85 8.85 13.29
C PHE A 468 7.96 7.82 12.17
N SER A 469 8.67 6.70 12.37
CA SER A 469 8.79 5.65 11.35
C SER A 469 7.49 4.91 11.08
N THR A 470 6.62 4.75 12.09
CA THR A 470 5.35 4.01 11.95
C THR A 470 4.17 4.86 11.45
N ARG A 471 4.27 6.20 11.53
CA ARG A 471 3.21 7.15 11.12
C ARG A 471 2.71 6.97 9.68
N PRO A 472 3.57 6.83 8.65
CA PRO A 472 3.10 6.67 7.27
C PRO A 472 2.20 5.45 7.09
N VAL A 473 2.54 4.33 7.73
CA VAL A 473 1.75 3.09 7.72
C VAL A 473 0.41 3.29 8.43
N PHE A 474 0.41 3.98 9.58
CA PHE A 474 -0.81 4.29 10.32
C PHE A 474 -1.79 5.12 9.48
N TYR A 475 -1.32 6.19 8.84
CA TYR A 475 -2.18 7.03 8.00
C TYR A 475 -2.71 6.27 6.78
N TYR A 476 -1.88 5.44 6.15
CA TYR A 476 -2.28 4.58 5.05
C TYR A 476 -3.42 3.63 5.45
N GLN A 477 -3.21 2.83 6.49
CA GLN A 477 -4.20 1.84 6.96
C GLN A 477 -5.50 2.51 7.42
N ARG A 478 -5.41 3.69 8.05
CA ARG A 478 -6.58 4.46 8.45
C ARG A 478 -7.39 4.99 7.26
N LYS A 479 -6.73 5.53 6.22
CA LYS A 479 -7.41 6.00 5.00
C LYS A 479 -8.11 4.85 4.27
N ASN A 480 -7.51 3.66 4.28
CA ASN A 480 -8.10 2.44 3.73
C ASN A 480 -9.04 1.70 4.70
N ASN A 481 -9.53 2.37 5.75
CA ASN A 481 -10.54 1.87 6.68
C ASN A 481 -10.21 0.54 7.42
N TYR A 482 -8.93 0.27 7.71
CA TYR A 482 -8.55 -0.92 8.48
C TYR A 482 -9.07 -0.85 9.92
N TYR A 483 -8.86 0.29 10.59
CA TYR A 483 -9.18 0.48 12.00
C TYR A 483 -9.42 1.94 12.37
N HIS A 484 -10.08 2.16 13.50
CA HIS A 484 -10.17 3.47 14.14
C HIS A 484 -8.85 3.87 14.78
N ALA A 485 -8.60 5.18 14.87
CA ALA A 485 -7.37 5.71 15.45
C ALA A 485 -7.23 5.40 16.95
N ILE A 486 -8.29 5.61 17.73
CA ILE A 486 -8.22 5.52 19.19
C ILE A 486 -7.95 4.09 19.71
N PRO A 487 -8.61 3.00 19.24
CA PRO A 487 -8.33 1.66 19.76
C PRO A 487 -6.90 1.23 19.45
N MET A 488 -6.34 1.68 18.33
CA MET A 488 -4.94 1.41 17.99
C MET A 488 -3.96 2.19 18.86
N GLN A 489 -4.20 3.49 19.07
CA GLN A 489 -3.35 4.28 19.97
C GLN A 489 -3.42 3.78 21.41
N PHE A 490 -4.59 3.34 21.85
CA PHE A 490 -4.76 2.75 23.18
C PHE A 490 -4.06 1.39 23.29
N ALA A 491 -4.07 0.59 22.22
CA ALA A 491 -3.31 -0.65 22.17
C ALA A 491 -1.79 -0.39 22.25
N ASP A 492 -1.27 0.59 21.50
CA ASP A 492 0.13 0.98 21.55
C ASP A 492 0.53 1.47 22.96
N PHE A 493 -0.35 2.22 23.63
CA PHE A 493 -0.17 2.63 25.02
C PHE A 493 -0.05 1.42 25.97
N VAL A 494 -0.99 0.47 25.89
CA VAL A 494 -0.98 -0.74 26.73
C VAL A 494 0.27 -1.58 26.51
N VAL A 495 0.70 -1.73 25.25
CA VAL A 495 1.91 -2.46 24.89
C VAL A 495 3.17 -1.78 25.44
N SER A 496 3.15 -0.46 25.63
CA SER A 496 4.29 0.28 26.19
C SER A 496 4.41 0.23 27.71
N LEU A 497 3.39 -0.21 28.46
CA LEU A 497 3.42 -0.25 29.93
C LEU A 497 4.44 -1.23 30.55
N PRO A 498 4.70 -2.42 29.98
CA PRO A 498 5.64 -3.38 30.57
C PRO A 498 7.13 -3.01 30.40
N VAL A 499 7.44 -2.00 29.57
CA VAL A 499 8.81 -1.58 29.19
C VAL A 499 9.12 -0.24 29.80
#